data_AF-A0A673BRV4-F1
#
_entry.id   AF-A0A673BRV4-F1
#
_cell.length_a   1.000
_cell.length_b   1.000
_cell.length_c   1.000
_cell.angle_alpha   90.00
_cell.angle_beta   90.00
_cell.angle_gamma   90.00
#
_symmetry.space_group_name_H-M   'P 1'
#
loop_
_entity.id
_entity.type
_entity.pdbx_description
1 polymer ?
#
loop_
_entity_poly.entity_id
_entity_poly.type
_entity_poly.pdbx_seq_one_letter_code
_entity_poly.pdbx_strand_id
1 'polypeptide(L)'
;MAGSPEKSSTAQELKEQGNRLFLCRKYQEAATCYSKAINRNPSVAVYYTNRALCHVKLQQHDKALADCKHALELDSQSVKAHFFLGQCHLELENYDEAIGNLQKAYNLAKEQRLNFGDDIPSALRIAKKKRWNSIEEKRINQENELHAYLTKLILAEKERELEEYREKQDDNQNGGDAAKISSKHDKYLMDMDELFSQVDEKRKKREIPDYLCGKISFELMREPCITPSGITYDRKDIEEHLQRVGHFDPVTRSPLTQDQLIPNLAMKEVIDAFIQENGWVEDY
;
A
#
# COMPACT_ATOMS: atom_id res chain seq x y z
N MET A 1 -58.15 26.71 8.67
CA MET A 1 -57.57 25.51 9.28
C MET A 1 -56.08 25.70 9.35
N ALA A 2 -55.53 25.66 10.56
CA ALA A 2 -54.14 25.94 10.85
C ALA A 2 -53.22 24.93 10.16
N GLY A 3 -52.23 25.41 9.41
CA GLY A 3 -51.11 24.61 8.96
C GLY A 3 -50.33 24.13 10.18
N SER A 4 -50.24 22.82 10.34
CA SER A 4 -49.39 22.17 11.33
C SER A 4 -47.98 22.77 11.26
N PRO A 5 -47.38 23.28 12.35
CA PRO A 5 -45.97 23.63 12.31
C PRO A 5 -45.19 22.33 12.09
N GLU A 6 -44.56 22.18 10.91
CA GLU A 6 -43.55 21.16 10.71
C GLU A 6 -42.56 21.29 11.86
N LYS A 7 -42.55 20.31 12.78
CA LYS A 7 -41.53 20.25 13.83
C LYS A 7 -40.19 20.23 13.12
N SER A 8 -39.48 21.37 13.14
CA SER A 8 -38.15 21.48 12.56
C SER A 8 -37.26 20.51 13.31
N SER A 9 -36.98 19.36 12.71
CA SER A 9 -36.13 18.34 13.32
C SER A 9 -34.78 18.93 13.70
N THR A 10 -34.31 18.61 14.90
CA THR A 10 -33.02 19.09 15.38
C THR A 10 -31.88 18.50 14.56
N ALA A 11 -30.72 19.16 14.52
CA ALA A 11 -29.55 18.63 13.79
C ALA A 11 -29.15 17.22 14.28
N GLN A 12 -29.37 16.93 15.57
CA GLN A 12 -29.16 15.63 16.18
C GLN A 12 -30.16 14.57 15.68
N GLU A 13 -31.45 14.91 15.60
CA GLU A 13 -32.48 14.01 15.05
C GLU A 13 -32.22 13.69 13.57
N LEU A 14 -31.77 14.68 12.80
CA LEU A 14 -31.39 14.51 11.39
C LEU A 14 -30.18 13.58 11.25
N LYS A 15 -29.20 13.67 12.15
CA LYS A 15 -28.09 12.71 12.22
C LYS A 15 -28.60 11.30 12.50
N GLU A 16 -29.49 11.12 13.47
CA GLU A 16 -30.05 9.80 13.82
C GLU A 16 -30.91 9.22 12.70
N GLN A 17 -31.65 10.06 11.97
CA GLN A 17 -32.33 9.67 10.75
C GLN A 17 -31.34 9.22 9.66
N GLY A 18 -30.26 9.98 9.46
CA GLY A 18 -29.17 9.60 8.56
C GLY A 18 -28.55 8.25 8.93
N ASN A 19 -28.29 8.01 10.22
CA ASN A 19 -27.76 6.73 10.71
C ASN A 19 -28.70 5.56 10.39
N ARG A 20 -30.02 5.72 10.59
CA ARG A 20 -31.02 4.70 10.25
C ARG A 20 -31.03 4.39 8.75
N LEU A 21 -31.01 5.42 7.91
CA LEU A 21 -30.97 5.27 6.45
C LEU A 21 -29.67 4.60 5.99
N PHE A 22 -28.54 4.94 6.63
CA PHE A 22 -27.25 4.32 6.37
C PHE A 22 -27.29 2.81 6.67
N LEU A 23 -27.85 2.40 7.81
CA LEU A 23 -28.03 0.99 8.17
C LEU A 23 -28.95 0.26 7.17
N CYS A 24 -29.95 0.95 6.62
CA CYS A 24 -30.80 0.44 5.54
C CYS A 24 -30.14 0.45 4.15
N ARG A 25 -28.83 0.74 4.05
CA ARG A 25 -28.05 0.87 2.80
C ARG A 25 -28.56 1.96 1.84
N LYS A 26 -29.37 2.90 2.33
CA LYS A 26 -29.89 4.04 1.55
C LYS A 26 -28.93 5.23 1.63
N TYR A 27 -27.75 5.08 1.04
CA TYR A 27 -26.64 6.01 1.23
C TYR A 27 -26.94 7.42 0.68
N GLN A 28 -27.66 7.55 -0.44
CA GLN A 28 -28.02 8.84 -1.02
C GLN A 28 -29.00 9.64 -0.13
N GLU A 29 -30.01 8.95 0.42
CA GLU A 29 -30.97 9.54 1.36
C GLU A 29 -30.29 9.92 2.68
N ALA A 30 -29.38 9.06 3.18
CA ALA A 30 -28.57 9.33 4.36
C ALA A 30 -27.69 10.58 4.18
N ALA A 31 -26.98 10.71 3.04
CA ALA A 31 -26.17 11.89 2.73
C ALA A 31 -27.01 13.17 2.69
N THR A 32 -28.25 13.09 2.20
CA THR A 32 -29.19 14.21 2.20
C THR A 32 -29.59 14.60 3.62
N CYS A 33 -29.84 13.62 4.50
CA CYS A 33 -30.15 13.87 5.91
C CYS A 33 -28.97 14.51 6.66
N TYR A 34 -27.75 14.03 6.44
CA TYR A 34 -26.56 14.66 7.01
C TYR A 34 -26.32 16.07 6.46
N SER A 35 -26.61 16.31 5.17
CA SER A 35 -26.54 17.68 4.60
C SER A 35 -27.54 18.63 5.25
N LYS A 36 -28.76 18.15 5.55
CA LYS A 36 -29.73 18.92 6.35
C LYS A 36 -29.21 19.18 7.77
N ALA A 37 -28.55 18.22 8.40
CA ALA A 37 -27.93 18.40 9.72
C ALA A 37 -26.80 19.46 9.69
N ILE A 38 -25.94 19.42 8.66
CA ILE A 38 -24.86 20.40 8.44
C ILE A 38 -25.43 21.81 8.24
N ASN A 39 -26.49 21.96 7.43
CA ASN A 39 -27.13 23.26 7.22
C ASN A 39 -27.74 23.84 8.51
N ARG A 40 -28.12 22.98 9.46
CA ARG A 40 -28.64 23.40 10.78
C ARG A 40 -27.53 23.74 11.75
N ASN A 41 -26.45 22.96 11.76
CA ASN A 41 -25.28 23.21 12.59
C ASN A 41 -23.99 22.78 11.86
N PRO A 42 -23.26 23.72 11.25
CA PRO A 42 -22.05 23.42 10.49
C PRO A 42 -20.81 23.24 11.37
N SER A 43 -20.89 23.46 12.68
CA SER A 43 -19.72 23.38 13.58
C SER A 43 -19.36 21.96 14.04
N VAL A 44 -20.13 20.95 13.63
CA VAL A 44 -20.00 19.57 14.12
C VAL A 44 -19.30 18.68 13.09
N ALA A 45 -18.02 18.36 13.35
CA ALA A 45 -17.19 17.52 12.48
C ALA A 45 -17.81 16.15 12.16
N VAL A 46 -18.54 15.56 13.11
CA VAL A 46 -19.17 14.23 12.96
C VAL A 46 -20.11 14.17 11.76
N TYR A 47 -20.86 15.25 11.48
CA TYR A 47 -21.80 15.25 10.35
C TYR A 47 -21.07 15.13 9.00
N TYR A 48 -19.93 15.80 8.87
CA TYR A 48 -19.07 15.71 7.69
C TYR A 48 -18.47 14.31 7.54
N THR A 49 -17.93 13.71 8.61
CA THR A 49 -17.39 12.34 8.54
C THR A 49 -18.45 11.29 8.18
N ASN A 50 -19.69 11.45 8.68
CA ASN A 50 -20.78 10.55 8.36
C ASN A 50 -21.26 10.71 6.90
N ARG A 51 -21.28 11.95 6.39
CA ARG A 51 -21.60 12.23 4.98
C ARG A 51 -20.48 11.74 4.05
N ALA A 52 -19.22 11.94 4.41
CA ALA A 52 -18.07 11.37 3.71
C ALA A 52 -18.17 9.86 3.58
N LEU A 53 -18.53 9.14 4.66
CA LEU A 53 -18.73 7.69 4.61
C LEU A 53 -19.85 7.29 3.62
N CYS A 54 -20.95 8.04 3.55
CA CYS A 54 -21.98 7.82 2.52
C CYS A 54 -21.39 8.00 1.11
N HIS A 55 -20.61 9.06 0.89
CA HIS A 55 -19.97 9.34 -0.40
C HIS A 55 -18.96 8.26 -0.81
N VAL A 56 -18.19 7.72 0.14
CA VAL A 56 -17.30 6.57 -0.11
C VAL A 56 -18.10 5.35 -0.57
N LYS A 57 -19.24 5.05 0.07
CA LYS A 57 -20.11 3.94 -0.36
C LYS A 57 -20.79 4.17 -1.71
N LEU A 58 -20.88 5.42 -2.15
CA LEU A 58 -21.42 5.83 -3.45
C LEU A 58 -20.32 6.04 -4.52
N GLN A 59 -19.06 5.73 -4.22
CA GLN A 59 -17.90 5.96 -5.10
C GLN A 59 -17.71 7.44 -5.50
N GLN A 60 -18.19 8.37 -4.68
CA GLN A 60 -18.05 9.81 -4.87
C GLN A 60 -16.83 10.32 -4.09
N HIS A 61 -15.64 9.88 -4.47
CA HIS A 61 -14.41 10.09 -3.71
C HIS A 61 -14.03 11.57 -3.56
N ASP A 62 -14.23 12.39 -4.59
CA ASP A 62 -13.94 13.84 -4.53
C ASP A 62 -14.79 14.56 -3.48
N LYS A 63 -16.08 14.22 -3.39
CA LYS A 63 -17.00 14.81 -2.39
C LYS A 63 -16.66 14.34 -0.99
N ALA A 64 -16.33 13.05 -0.84
CA ALA A 64 -15.89 12.51 0.43
C ALA A 64 -14.59 13.18 0.93
N LEU A 65 -13.66 13.46 0.02
CA LEU A 65 -12.40 14.14 0.32
C LEU A 65 -12.64 15.58 0.81
N ALA A 66 -13.53 16.33 0.15
CA ALA A 66 -13.92 17.67 0.60
C ALA A 66 -14.56 17.64 2.00
N ASP A 67 -15.45 16.68 2.25
CA ASP A 67 -16.07 16.50 3.56
C ASP A 67 -15.07 16.13 4.65
N CYS A 68 -14.10 15.26 4.35
CA CYS A 68 -13.06 14.90 5.31
C CYS A 68 -12.13 16.08 5.63
N LYS A 69 -11.79 16.91 4.63
CA LYS A 69 -11.01 18.13 4.85
C LYS A 69 -11.74 19.11 5.76
N HIS A 70 -13.02 19.38 5.51
CA HIS A 70 -13.82 20.21 6.41
C HIS A 70 -13.98 19.61 7.81
N ALA A 71 -14.11 18.28 7.93
CA ALA A 71 -14.11 17.63 9.23
C ALA A 71 -12.81 17.86 10.00
N LEU A 72 -11.65 17.85 9.32
CA LEU A 72 -10.33 18.10 9.91
C LEU A 72 -10.08 19.57 10.23
N GLU A 73 -10.69 20.50 9.50
CA GLU A 73 -10.69 21.93 9.86
C GLU A 73 -11.42 22.19 11.19
N LEU A 74 -12.48 21.43 11.45
CA LEU A 74 -13.26 21.50 12.70
C LEU A 74 -12.63 20.67 13.83
N ASP A 75 -12.12 19.49 13.52
CA ASP A 75 -11.49 18.55 14.45
C ASP A 75 -10.26 17.90 13.81
N SER A 76 -9.10 18.55 14.00
CA SER A 76 -7.81 18.07 13.50
C SER A 76 -7.36 16.74 14.11
N GLN A 77 -7.97 16.29 15.21
CA GLN A 77 -7.61 15.05 15.92
C GLN A 77 -8.60 13.92 15.59
N SER A 78 -9.49 14.12 14.62
CA SER A 78 -10.48 13.12 14.25
C SER A 78 -9.84 11.91 13.56
N VAL A 79 -9.76 10.79 14.29
CA VAL A 79 -9.27 9.50 13.76
C VAL A 79 -10.05 9.08 12.51
N LYS A 80 -11.38 9.19 12.57
CA LYS A 80 -12.26 8.81 11.46
C LYS A 80 -12.08 9.70 10.24
N ALA A 81 -11.87 11.01 10.42
CA ALA A 81 -11.63 11.91 9.31
C ALA A 81 -10.31 11.59 8.59
N HIS A 82 -9.22 11.35 9.33
CA HIS A 82 -7.96 10.90 8.73
C HIS A 82 -8.08 9.53 8.05
N PHE A 83 -8.79 8.58 8.66
CA PHE A 83 -9.02 7.26 8.09
C PHE A 83 -9.79 7.33 6.76
N PHE A 84 -10.92 8.05 6.71
CA PHE A 84 -11.70 8.21 5.48
C PHE A 84 -10.95 9.04 4.44
N LEU A 85 -10.19 10.06 4.85
CA LEU A 85 -9.35 10.82 3.93
C LEU A 85 -8.29 9.93 3.27
N GLY A 86 -7.63 9.07 4.06
CA GLY A 86 -6.69 8.08 3.55
C GLY A 86 -7.35 7.07 2.60
N GLN A 87 -8.55 6.61 2.93
CA GLN A 87 -9.33 5.73 2.05
C GLN A 87 -9.73 6.42 0.73
N CYS A 88 -10.12 7.69 0.76
CA CYS A 88 -10.42 8.44 -0.45
C CYS A 88 -9.18 8.62 -1.33
N HIS A 89 -8.04 8.97 -0.74
CA HIS A 89 -6.78 9.08 -1.47
C HIS A 89 -6.35 7.73 -2.09
N LEU A 90 -6.62 6.63 -1.41
CA LEU A 90 -6.32 5.29 -1.91
C LEU A 90 -7.12 4.93 -3.17
N GLU A 91 -8.38 5.37 -3.25
CA GLU A 91 -9.23 5.16 -4.44
C GLU A 91 -8.92 6.15 -5.56
N LEU A 92 -8.32 7.30 -5.24
CA LEU A 92 -7.84 8.29 -6.20
C LEU A 92 -6.39 8.04 -6.65
N GLU A 93 -5.81 6.89 -6.30
CA GLU A 93 -4.42 6.49 -6.62
C GLU A 93 -3.33 7.42 -6.05
N ASN A 94 -3.68 8.28 -5.10
CA ASN A 94 -2.75 9.15 -4.37
C ASN A 94 -2.18 8.38 -3.16
N TYR A 95 -1.31 7.41 -3.44
CA TYR A 95 -0.89 6.43 -2.45
C TYR A 95 -0.05 7.00 -1.30
N ASP A 96 0.81 7.98 -1.57
CA ASP A 96 1.67 8.58 -0.54
C ASP A 96 0.83 9.35 0.49
N GLU A 97 -0.13 10.16 0.04
CA GLU A 97 -1.07 10.86 0.90
C GLU A 97 -2.02 9.88 1.62
N ALA A 98 -2.41 8.79 0.98
CA ALA A 98 -3.23 7.76 1.59
C ALA A 98 -2.52 7.13 2.80
N ILE A 99 -1.28 6.67 2.62
CA ILE A 99 -0.49 6.06 3.69
C ILE A 99 -0.23 7.08 4.80
N GLY A 100 0.15 8.31 4.47
CA GLY A 100 0.39 9.35 5.48
C GLY A 100 -0.84 9.66 6.34
N ASN A 101 -2.03 9.70 5.75
CA ASN A 101 -3.27 9.93 6.50
C ASN A 101 -3.68 8.71 7.34
N LEU A 102 -3.54 7.49 6.80
CA LEU A 102 -3.82 6.26 7.55
C LEU A 102 -2.85 6.07 8.73
N GLN A 103 -1.57 6.44 8.57
CA GLN A 103 -0.59 6.44 9.67
C GLN A 103 -0.96 7.45 10.76
N LYS A 104 -1.39 8.66 10.38
CA LYS A 104 -1.91 9.63 11.34
C LYS A 104 -3.13 9.09 12.07
N ALA A 105 -4.09 8.48 11.36
CA ALA A 105 -5.25 7.85 11.99
C ALA A 105 -4.84 6.77 13.01
N TYR A 106 -3.86 5.93 12.66
CA TYR A 106 -3.32 4.90 13.55
C TYR A 106 -2.70 5.49 14.82
N ASN A 107 -1.84 6.51 14.67
CA ASN A 107 -1.19 7.17 15.80
C ASN A 107 -2.20 7.86 16.71
N LEU A 108 -3.16 8.59 16.13
CA LEU A 108 -4.23 9.25 16.88
C LEU A 108 -5.13 8.25 17.61
N ALA A 109 -5.46 7.11 16.99
CA ALA A 109 -6.21 6.04 17.64
C ALA A 109 -5.48 5.52 18.89
N LYS A 110 -4.16 5.34 18.79
CA LYS A 110 -3.30 4.93 19.90
C LYS A 110 -3.26 5.97 21.01
N GLU A 111 -3.07 7.25 20.67
CA GLU A 111 -3.06 8.37 21.62
C GLU A 111 -4.39 8.52 22.37
N GLN A 112 -5.51 8.39 21.65
CA GLN A 112 -6.87 8.47 22.19
C GLN A 112 -7.33 7.16 22.84
N ARG A 113 -6.50 6.11 22.84
CA ARG A 113 -6.80 4.76 23.36
C ARG A 113 -8.08 4.16 22.74
N LEU A 114 -8.33 4.47 21.47
CA LEU A 114 -9.44 3.90 20.71
C LEU A 114 -9.01 2.57 20.09
N ASN A 115 -9.86 1.56 20.21
CA ASN A 115 -9.62 0.24 19.65
C ASN A 115 -10.40 0.07 18.33
N PHE A 116 -9.67 0.03 17.22
CA PHE A 116 -10.19 -0.27 15.88
C PHE A 116 -9.80 -1.68 15.40
N GLY A 117 -9.25 -2.52 16.28
CA GLY A 117 -8.77 -3.85 15.92
C GLY A 117 -7.75 -3.79 14.77
N ASP A 118 -8.03 -4.53 13.70
CA ASP A 118 -7.20 -4.58 12.50
C ASP A 118 -7.68 -3.66 11.37
N ASP A 119 -8.71 -2.82 11.58
CA ASP A 119 -9.27 -1.99 10.49
C ASP A 119 -8.26 -0.99 9.92
N ILE A 120 -7.57 -0.23 10.79
CA ILE A 120 -6.57 0.76 10.37
C ILE A 120 -5.28 0.08 9.87
N PRO A 121 -4.71 -0.92 10.57
CA PRO A 121 -3.54 -1.65 10.07
C PRO A 121 -3.80 -2.37 8.74
N SER A 122 -4.98 -2.98 8.56
CA SER A 122 -5.37 -3.61 7.29
C SER A 122 -5.44 -2.61 6.15
N ALA A 123 -6.08 -1.44 6.37
CA ALA A 123 -6.10 -0.38 5.37
C ALA A 123 -4.68 0.11 5.01
N LEU A 124 -3.78 0.21 5.99
CA LEU A 124 -2.38 0.56 5.76
C LEU A 124 -1.67 -0.48 4.88
N ARG A 125 -1.81 -1.78 5.18
CA ARG A 125 -1.21 -2.86 4.37
C ARG A 125 -1.71 -2.82 2.93
N ILE A 126 -3.01 -2.64 2.73
CA ILE A 126 -3.61 -2.52 1.39
C ILE A 126 -3.05 -1.29 0.65
N ALA A 127 -2.95 -0.14 1.33
CA ALA A 127 -2.45 1.09 0.70
C ALA A 127 -0.99 0.97 0.25
N LYS A 128 -0.17 0.40 1.12
CA LYS A 128 1.23 0.04 0.89
C LYS A 128 1.43 -0.92 -0.28
N LYS A 129 0.63 -1.99 -0.32
CA LYS A 129 0.58 -2.94 -1.45
C LYS A 129 0.20 -2.27 -2.77
N LYS A 130 -0.88 -1.46 -2.80
CA LYS A 130 -1.29 -0.75 -4.03
C LYS A 130 -0.21 0.23 -4.51
N ARG A 131 0.45 0.95 -3.58
CA ARG A 131 1.59 1.83 -3.89
C ARG A 131 2.70 1.07 -4.57
N TRP A 132 3.10 -0.06 -4.00
CA TRP A 132 4.17 -0.90 -4.55
C TRP A 132 3.81 -1.40 -5.95
N ASN A 133 2.61 -1.94 -6.14
CA ASN A 133 2.16 -2.44 -7.43
C ASN A 133 2.15 -1.34 -8.50
N SER A 134 1.75 -0.10 -8.15
CA SER A 134 1.78 1.03 -9.08
C SER A 134 3.20 1.44 -9.48
N ILE A 135 4.15 1.44 -8.53
CA ILE A 135 5.57 1.72 -8.81
C ILE A 135 6.17 0.61 -9.67
N GLU A 136 5.88 -0.64 -9.33
CA GLU A 136 6.36 -1.82 -10.04
C GLU A 136 5.84 -1.87 -11.47
N GLU A 137 4.56 -1.59 -11.69
CA GLU A 137 3.94 -1.52 -13.01
C GLU A 137 4.61 -0.45 -13.88
N LYS A 138 4.86 0.75 -13.33
CA LYS A 138 5.59 1.81 -14.03
C LYS A 138 7.01 1.39 -14.39
N ARG A 139 7.71 0.71 -13.46
CA ARG A 139 9.07 0.20 -13.71
C ARG A 139 9.08 -0.83 -14.83
N ILE A 140 8.18 -1.81 -14.78
CA ILE A 140 8.05 -2.84 -15.83
C ILE A 140 7.74 -2.19 -17.18
N ASN A 141 6.85 -1.21 -17.20
CA ASN A 141 6.53 -0.50 -18.44
C ASN A 141 7.75 0.24 -19.02
N GLN A 142 8.54 0.92 -18.19
CA GLN A 142 9.78 1.57 -18.63
C GLN A 142 10.81 0.57 -19.16
N GLU A 143 10.97 -0.56 -18.49
CA GLU A 143 11.89 -1.62 -18.93
C GLU A 143 11.45 -2.23 -20.27
N ASN A 144 10.15 -2.50 -20.45
CA ASN A 144 9.61 -3.00 -21.71
C ASN A 144 9.75 -1.98 -22.85
N GLU A 145 9.51 -0.69 -22.55
CA GLU A 145 9.69 0.39 -23.52
C GLU A 145 11.16 0.52 -23.94
N LEU A 146 12.08 0.44 -22.98
CA LEU A 146 13.52 0.46 -23.23
C LEU A 146 13.97 -0.76 -24.04
N HIS A 147 13.51 -1.97 -23.69
CA HIS A 147 13.81 -3.20 -24.43
C HIS A 147 13.35 -3.10 -25.89
N ALA A 148 12.11 -2.65 -26.12
CA ALA A 148 11.58 -2.46 -27.47
C ALA A 148 12.34 -1.39 -28.25
N TYR A 149 12.75 -0.29 -27.59
CA TYR A 149 13.54 0.77 -28.19
C TYR A 149 14.93 0.29 -28.61
N LEU A 150 15.66 -0.38 -27.71
CA LEU A 150 16.99 -0.92 -27.98
C LEU A 150 16.97 -1.98 -29.08
N THR A 151 15.97 -2.87 -29.06
CA THR A 151 15.76 -3.87 -30.11
C THR A 151 15.61 -3.22 -31.49
N LYS A 152 14.80 -2.15 -31.58
CA LYS A 152 14.64 -1.38 -32.82
C LYS A 152 15.96 -0.74 -33.28
N LEU A 153 16.74 -0.18 -32.36
CA LEU A 153 18.04 0.43 -32.71
C LEU A 153 19.03 -0.60 -33.26
N ILE A 154 19.13 -1.77 -32.62
CA ILE A 154 20.05 -2.83 -33.06
C ILE A 154 19.64 -3.36 -34.44
N LEU A 155 18.33 -3.57 -34.67
CA LEU A 155 17.84 -4.01 -35.97
C LEU A 155 18.01 -2.94 -37.06
N ALA A 156 17.75 -1.67 -36.74
CA ALA A 156 17.96 -0.57 -37.68
C ALA A 156 19.45 -0.37 -38.02
N GLU A 157 20.35 -0.52 -37.04
CA GLU A 157 21.79 -0.47 -37.28
C GLU A 157 22.27 -1.67 -38.11
N LYS A 158 21.75 -2.87 -37.82
CA LYS A 158 21.99 -4.07 -38.64
C LYS A 158 21.60 -3.84 -40.09
N GLU A 159 20.42 -3.27 -40.34
CA GLU A 159 19.94 -2.97 -41.69
C GLU A 159 20.81 -1.91 -42.39
N ARG A 160 21.19 -0.84 -41.68
CA ARG A 160 22.14 0.18 -42.19
C ARG A 160 23.49 -0.41 -42.57
N GLU A 161 24.15 -1.16 -41.67
CA GLU A 161 25.46 -1.77 -41.94
C GLU A 161 25.38 -2.76 -43.12
N LEU A 162 24.26 -3.50 -43.26
CA LEU A 162 24.06 -4.43 -44.38
C LEU A 162 23.81 -3.70 -45.70
N GLU A 163 23.06 -2.61 -45.71
CA GLU A 163 22.82 -1.83 -46.93
C GLU A 163 24.09 -1.11 -47.39
N GLU A 164 24.84 -0.48 -46.47
CA GLU A 164 26.15 0.09 -46.79
C GLU A 164 27.13 -0.95 -47.33
N TYR A 165 27.06 -2.19 -46.83
CA TYR A 165 27.87 -3.28 -47.36
C TYR A 165 27.44 -3.68 -48.78
N ARG A 166 26.12 -3.72 -49.06
CA ARG A 166 25.58 -4.01 -50.39
C ARG A 166 25.97 -2.94 -51.41
N GLU A 167 25.87 -1.66 -51.06
CA GLU A 167 26.27 -0.54 -51.93
C GLU A 167 27.77 -0.58 -52.27
N LYS A 168 28.61 -1.08 -51.36
CA LYS A 168 30.06 -1.24 -51.59
C LYS A 168 30.41 -2.49 -52.41
N GLN A 169 29.46 -3.41 -52.65
CA GLN A 169 29.72 -4.74 -53.20
C GLN A 169 29.58 -4.87 -54.73
N ASP A 170 29.55 -3.77 -55.47
CA ASP A 170 29.30 -3.76 -56.93
C ASP A 170 30.41 -4.42 -57.80
N ASP A 171 31.51 -4.95 -57.24
CA ASP A 171 32.65 -5.44 -58.06
C ASP A 171 33.36 -6.74 -57.66
N ASN A 172 33.05 -7.45 -56.56
CA ASN A 172 33.59 -8.82 -56.39
C ASN A 172 32.96 -9.65 -55.26
N GLN A 173 32.86 -10.95 -55.53
CA GLN A 173 32.31 -11.98 -54.64
C GLN A 173 32.92 -11.97 -53.25
N ASN A 174 32.10 -11.74 -52.22
CA ASN A 174 32.34 -12.27 -50.86
C ASN A 174 31.04 -12.30 -50.04
N GLY A 175 30.32 -13.42 -50.06
CA GLY A 175 29.12 -13.61 -49.21
C GLY A 175 29.43 -13.74 -47.71
N GLY A 176 30.70 -13.89 -47.33
CA GLY A 176 31.12 -14.18 -45.96
C GLY A 176 31.04 -13.01 -44.98
N ASP A 177 31.18 -11.76 -45.43
CA ASP A 177 31.23 -10.61 -44.52
C ASP A 177 29.85 -10.09 -44.13
N ALA A 178 28.84 -10.20 -45.01
CA ALA A 178 27.44 -9.95 -44.65
C ALA A 178 26.93 -10.91 -43.55
N ALA A 179 27.34 -12.18 -43.61
CA ALA A 179 27.02 -13.17 -42.58
C ALA A 179 27.67 -12.84 -41.23
N LYS A 180 28.91 -12.31 -41.24
CA LYS A 180 29.58 -11.82 -40.02
C LYS A 180 28.87 -10.61 -39.43
N ILE A 181 28.45 -9.65 -40.25
CA ILE A 181 27.67 -8.48 -39.82
C ILE A 181 26.34 -8.92 -39.19
N SER A 182 25.61 -9.85 -39.82
CA SER A 182 24.38 -10.39 -39.21
C SER A 182 24.68 -11.07 -37.88
N SER A 183 25.66 -11.97 -37.83
CA SER A 183 26.01 -12.73 -36.63
C SER A 183 26.44 -11.84 -35.46
N LYS A 184 27.15 -10.72 -35.73
CA LYS A 184 27.50 -9.70 -34.74
C LYS A 184 26.26 -9.10 -34.08
N HIS A 185 25.28 -8.65 -34.87
CA HIS A 185 24.06 -8.04 -34.34
C HIS A 185 23.11 -9.06 -33.70
N ASP A 186 23.04 -10.27 -34.25
CA ASP A 186 22.28 -11.37 -33.66
C ASP A 186 22.84 -11.71 -32.28
N LYS A 187 24.18 -11.69 -32.12
CA LYS A 187 24.82 -11.83 -30.81
C LYS A 187 24.47 -10.68 -29.86
N TYR A 188 24.49 -9.43 -30.32
CA TYR A 188 24.10 -8.30 -29.47
C TYR A 188 22.63 -8.36 -29.02
N LEU A 189 21.72 -8.83 -29.89
CA LEU A 189 20.33 -9.08 -29.50
C LEU A 189 20.25 -10.17 -28.43
N MET A 190 20.95 -11.30 -28.62
CA MET A 190 20.97 -12.37 -27.62
C MET A 190 21.54 -11.91 -26.27
N ASP A 191 22.67 -11.19 -26.28
CA ASP A 191 23.29 -10.67 -25.05
C ASP A 191 22.38 -9.65 -24.35
N MET A 192 21.61 -8.86 -25.11
CA MET A 192 20.63 -7.91 -24.58
C MET A 192 19.40 -8.62 -23.99
N ASP A 193 18.83 -9.59 -24.71
CA ASP A 193 17.69 -10.39 -24.21
C ASP A 193 18.07 -11.16 -22.94
N GLU A 194 19.30 -11.68 -22.87
CA GLU A 194 19.84 -12.34 -21.68
C GLU A 194 19.94 -11.36 -20.49
N LEU A 195 20.35 -10.11 -20.71
CA LEU A 195 20.39 -9.09 -19.66
C LEU A 195 18.99 -8.82 -19.08
N PHE A 196 17.98 -8.65 -19.93
CA PHE A 196 16.59 -8.43 -19.47
C PHE A 196 16.00 -9.69 -18.82
N SER A 197 16.37 -10.89 -19.28
CA SER A 197 16.01 -12.17 -18.65
C SER A 197 16.56 -12.27 -17.22
N GLN A 198 17.82 -11.87 -16.99
CA GLN A 198 18.42 -11.86 -15.65
C GLN A 198 17.70 -10.92 -14.68
N VAL A 199 17.21 -9.77 -15.17
CA VAL A 199 16.40 -8.84 -14.37
C VAL A 199 15.07 -9.49 -13.97
N ASP A 200 14.39 -10.18 -14.89
CA ASP A 200 13.12 -10.85 -14.60
C ASP A 200 13.29 -12.02 -13.60
N GLU A 201 14.36 -12.81 -13.72
CA GLU A 201 14.68 -13.87 -12.75
C GLU A 201 14.95 -13.33 -11.35
N LYS A 202 15.59 -12.15 -11.24
CA LYS A 202 15.79 -11.48 -9.95
C LYS A 202 14.45 -11.04 -9.32
N ARG A 203 13.40 -10.75 -10.10
CA ARG A 203 12.06 -10.45 -9.57
C ARG A 203 11.33 -11.67 -9.02
N LYS A 204 11.64 -12.87 -9.51
CA LYS A 204 11.01 -14.13 -9.09
C LYS A 204 11.56 -14.64 -7.75
N LYS A 205 12.85 -14.40 -7.45
CA LYS A 205 13.48 -14.82 -6.19
C LYS A 205 13.06 -13.89 -5.05
N ARG A 206 11.95 -14.25 -4.38
CA ARG A 206 11.39 -13.53 -3.24
C ARG A 206 11.53 -14.39 -1.99
N GLU A 207 12.66 -14.26 -1.31
CA GLU A 207 12.88 -14.93 -0.03
C GLU A 207 13.16 -13.89 1.04
N ILE A 208 12.43 -14.00 2.14
CA ILE A 208 12.69 -13.20 3.34
C ILE A 208 13.84 -13.89 4.07
N PRO A 209 14.95 -13.19 4.37
CA PRO A 209 16.05 -13.80 5.12
C PRO A 209 15.58 -14.36 6.48
N ASP A 210 15.98 -15.60 6.80
CA ASP A 210 15.54 -16.34 8.00
C ASP A 210 15.78 -15.61 9.34
N TYR A 211 16.74 -14.68 9.38
CA TYR A 211 17.04 -13.87 10.56
C TYR A 211 16.09 -12.69 10.76
N LEU A 212 15.30 -12.32 9.74
CA LEU A 212 14.21 -11.36 9.83
C LEU A 212 12.86 -12.03 10.15
N CYS A 213 12.81 -13.37 10.09
CA CYS A 213 11.62 -14.14 10.39
C CYS A 213 11.52 -14.51 11.87
N GLY A 214 10.29 -14.46 12.39
CA GLY A 214 9.98 -14.91 13.74
C GLY A 214 10.16 -16.42 13.87
N LYS A 215 10.68 -16.90 15.01
CA LYS A 215 10.89 -18.34 15.24
C LYS A 215 9.60 -19.15 15.50
N ILE A 216 8.46 -18.46 15.60
CA ILE A 216 7.13 -19.06 15.79
C ILE A 216 6.30 -18.91 14.51
N SER A 217 6.13 -17.68 14.02
CA SER A 217 5.36 -17.40 12.80
C SER A 217 6.03 -17.87 11.52
N PHE A 218 7.37 -17.95 11.47
CA PHE A 218 8.15 -18.14 10.24
C PHE A 218 7.87 -17.06 9.17
N GLU A 219 7.27 -15.95 9.58
CA GLU A 219 6.98 -14.78 8.75
C GLU A 219 7.87 -13.60 9.19
N LEU A 220 7.94 -12.55 8.37
CA LEU A 220 8.67 -11.33 8.71
C LEU A 220 8.15 -10.74 10.02
N MET A 221 9.04 -10.54 10.99
CA MET A 221 8.65 -9.94 12.28
C MET A 221 8.16 -8.50 12.07
N ARG A 222 6.97 -8.17 12.57
CA ARG A 222 6.42 -6.81 12.55
C ARG A 222 6.83 -6.03 13.80
N GLU A 223 6.80 -6.70 14.96
CA GLU A 223 7.16 -6.14 16.25
C GLU A 223 8.24 -7.01 16.93
N PRO A 224 9.51 -6.92 16.49
CA PRO A 224 10.58 -7.74 17.03
C PRO A 224 10.83 -7.43 18.51
N CYS A 225 10.80 -8.46 19.35
CA CYS A 225 11.15 -8.41 20.75
C CYS A 225 12.15 -9.51 21.10
N ILE A 226 13.12 -9.19 21.95
CA ILE A 226 14.21 -10.08 22.33
C ILE A 226 13.99 -10.61 23.76
N THR A 227 14.21 -11.90 23.94
CA THR A 227 14.16 -12.57 25.25
C THR A 227 15.52 -12.44 25.96
N PRO A 228 15.61 -12.68 27.28
CA PRO A 228 16.88 -12.74 28.01
C PRO A 228 17.86 -13.78 27.44
N SER A 229 17.35 -14.79 26.73
CA SER A 229 18.14 -15.81 26.02
C SER A 229 18.78 -15.29 24.72
N GLY A 230 18.51 -14.04 24.35
CA GLY A 230 19.05 -13.42 23.13
C GLY A 230 18.26 -13.76 21.85
N ILE A 231 17.07 -14.36 21.98
CA ILE A 231 16.28 -14.80 20.82
C ILE A 231 15.22 -13.75 20.52
N THR A 232 15.12 -13.37 19.25
CA THR A 232 14.12 -12.40 18.79
C THR A 232 12.90 -13.13 18.21
N TYR A 233 11.72 -12.70 18.61
CA TYR A 233 10.42 -13.17 18.14
C TYR A 233 9.56 -11.99 17.71
N ASP A 234 8.49 -12.25 16.96
CA ASP A 234 7.40 -11.28 16.87
C ASP A 234 6.65 -11.23 18.20
N ARG A 235 6.38 -10.02 18.69
CA ARG A 235 5.70 -9.76 19.96
C ARG A 235 4.39 -10.52 20.08
N LYS A 236 3.56 -10.48 19.04
CA LYS A 236 2.24 -11.13 19.05
C LYS A 236 2.36 -12.63 19.30
N ASP A 237 3.28 -13.29 18.59
CA ASP A 237 3.42 -14.74 18.66
C ASP A 237 3.99 -15.21 20.00
N ILE A 238 4.99 -14.50 20.52
CA ILE A 238 5.58 -14.88 21.82
C ILE A 238 4.62 -14.58 22.97
N GLU A 239 3.85 -13.50 22.91
CA GLU A 239 2.81 -13.20 23.92
C GLU A 239 1.72 -14.26 23.91
N GLU A 240 1.27 -14.68 22.72
CA GLU A 240 0.31 -15.78 22.57
C GLU A 240 0.85 -17.12 23.09
N HIS A 241 2.12 -17.44 22.79
CA HIS A 241 2.78 -18.64 23.31
C HIS A 241 2.88 -18.63 24.84
N LEU A 242 3.31 -17.51 25.44
CA LEU A 242 3.44 -17.39 26.89
C LEU A 242 2.09 -17.53 27.60
N GLN A 243 1.02 -17.02 26.99
CA GLN A 243 -0.33 -17.10 27.56
C GLN A 243 -1.00 -18.46 27.35
N ARG A 244 -0.81 -19.11 26.20
CA ARG A 244 -1.53 -20.35 25.84
C ARG A 244 -0.74 -21.63 26.11
N VAL A 245 0.57 -21.61 25.88
CA VAL A 245 1.42 -22.80 25.93
C VAL A 245 2.14 -22.89 27.28
N GLY A 246 2.80 -21.80 27.68
CA GLY A 246 3.43 -21.72 29.01
C GLY A 246 4.57 -20.72 29.11
N HIS A 247 4.96 -20.44 30.35
CA HIS A 247 5.96 -19.43 30.73
C HIS A 247 7.40 -19.92 30.54
N PHE A 248 7.76 -20.23 29.29
CA PHE A 248 9.12 -20.63 28.91
C PHE A 248 9.45 -20.18 27.49
N ASP A 249 10.73 -19.94 27.23
CA ASP A 249 11.26 -19.58 25.92
C ASP A 249 11.11 -20.77 24.93
N PRO A 250 10.44 -20.60 23.77
CA PRO A 250 10.15 -21.70 22.84
C PRO A 250 11.38 -22.47 22.36
N VAL A 251 12.54 -21.81 22.26
CA VAL A 251 13.76 -22.38 21.69
C VAL A 251 14.65 -22.93 22.79
N THR A 252 14.96 -22.12 23.82
CA THR A 252 15.90 -22.51 24.88
C THR A 252 15.24 -23.24 26.04
N ARG A 253 13.91 -23.20 26.15
CA ARG A 253 13.12 -23.76 27.25
C ARG A 253 13.45 -23.20 28.63
N SER A 254 14.17 -22.08 28.68
CA SER A 254 14.40 -21.31 29.90
C SER A 254 13.09 -20.69 30.39
N PRO A 255 12.92 -20.47 31.71
CA PRO A 255 11.74 -19.81 32.24
C PRO A 255 11.66 -18.37 31.70
N LEU A 256 10.51 -18.01 31.12
CA LEU A 256 10.29 -16.73 30.45
C LEU A 256 8.90 -16.20 30.81
N THR A 257 8.81 -14.93 31.15
CA THR A 257 7.53 -14.23 31.38
C THR A 257 7.41 -13.02 30.47
N GLN A 258 6.18 -12.55 30.23
CA GLN A 258 5.91 -11.44 29.30
C GLN A 258 6.65 -10.15 29.70
N ASP A 259 6.81 -9.90 31.00
CA ASP A 259 7.51 -8.72 31.53
C ASP A 259 9.01 -8.68 31.17
N GLN A 260 9.58 -9.82 30.77
CA GLN A 260 10.98 -9.94 30.38
C GLN A 260 11.21 -9.64 28.89
N LEU A 261 10.15 -9.43 28.10
CA LEU A 261 10.26 -9.15 26.67
C LEU A 261 10.73 -7.71 26.43
N ILE A 262 11.93 -7.56 25.89
CA ILE A 262 12.51 -6.26 25.57
C ILE A 262 12.24 -5.95 24.10
N PRO A 263 11.70 -4.77 23.74
CA PRO A 263 11.54 -4.39 22.33
C PRO A 263 12.92 -4.29 21.66
N ASN A 264 13.14 -5.04 20.58
CA ASN A 264 14.40 -5.05 19.86
C ASN A 264 14.40 -3.94 18.80
N LEU A 265 14.69 -2.71 19.24
CA LEU A 265 14.65 -1.52 18.38
C LEU A 265 15.63 -1.60 17.20
N ALA A 266 16.81 -2.19 17.40
CA ALA A 266 17.78 -2.38 16.32
C ALA A 266 17.24 -3.30 15.22
N MET A 267 16.65 -4.44 15.60
CA MET A 267 16.00 -5.30 14.62
C MET A 267 14.79 -4.64 13.96
N LYS A 268 14.08 -3.76 14.67
CA LYS A 268 12.97 -2.99 14.08
C LYS A 268 13.47 -2.08 12.96
N GLU A 269 14.57 -1.37 13.17
CA GLU A 269 15.18 -0.52 12.14
C GLU A 269 15.68 -1.33 10.94
N VAL A 270 16.31 -2.49 11.19
CA VAL A 270 16.77 -3.40 10.11
C VAL A 270 15.60 -3.89 9.27
N ILE A 271 14.51 -4.31 9.91
CA ILE A 271 13.30 -4.77 9.21
C ILE A 271 12.64 -3.62 8.46
N ASP A 272 12.59 -2.42 9.05
CA ASP A 272 12.03 -1.25 8.37
C ASP A 272 12.83 -0.88 7.11
N ALA A 273 14.17 -0.92 7.19
CA ALA A 273 15.04 -0.74 6.03
C ALA A 273 14.81 -1.85 4.98
N PHE A 274 14.69 -3.10 5.42
CA PHE A 274 14.40 -4.22 4.53
C PHE A 274 13.08 -4.03 3.79
N ILE A 275 12.00 -3.61 4.48
CA ILE A 275 10.69 -3.34 3.85
C ILE A 275 10.78 -2.16 2.87
N GLN A 276 11.56 -1.12 3.19
CA GLN A 276 11.74 0.04 2.30
C GLN A 276 12.39 -0.35 0.97
N GLU A 277 13.37 -1.24 1.00
CA GLU A 277 14.03 -1.76 -0.20
C GLU A 277 13.20 -2.86 -0.91
N ASN A 278 12.39 -3.59 -0.14
CA ASN A 278 11.64 -4.75 -0.59
C ASN A 278 10.14 -4.57 -0.37
N GLY A 279 9.52 -3.62 -1.09
CA GLY A 279 8.09 -3.35 -0.92
C GLY A 279 7.17 -4.52 -1.27
N TRP A 280 7.66 -5.52 -2.01
CA TRP A 280 6.96 -6.78 -2.26
C TRP A 280 6.70 -7.61 -0.99
N VAL A 281 7.38 -7.32 0.12
CA VAL A 281 7.17 -8.02 1.40
C VAL A 281 5.81 -7.67 2.01
N GLU A 282 5.18 -6.59 1.56
CA GLU A 282 3.82 -6.20 1.98
C GLU A 282 2.72 -6.94 1.21
N ASP A 283 3.08 -7.81 0.25
CA ASP A 283 2.15 -8.68 -0.47
C ASP A 283 1.71 -9.93 0.29
N TYR A 284 2.46 -10.32 1.34
CA TYR A 284 2.28 -11.53 2.15
C TYR A 284 1.81 -11.22 3.57
#